data_AF-F5Z8D8-F1
#
_entry.id   AF-F5Z8D8-F1
#
_cell.length_a   1.000
_cell.length_b   1.000
_cell.length_c   1.000
_cell.angle_alpha   90.00
_cell.angle_beta   90.00
_cell.angle_gamma   90.00
#
_symmetry.space_group_name_H-M   'P 1'
#
loop_
_entity.id
_entity.type
_entity.pdbx_description
1 polymer ?
#
loop_
_entity_poly.entity_id
_entity_poly.type
_entity_poly.pdbx_seq_one_letter_code
_entity_poly.pdbx_strand_id
1 'polypeptide(L)'
;MGDKDVTAIVSADLVHFRNTLLKLPMSKQKAIRSLPVDKEDICKDSKGIYFLNIRMGEDQSVKNDTSLRHVPLHEHLLELGRIDYVKAADGGLFPQITADKYGKQGPYIGDWWCRWLRQRG
;
A
#
# COMPACT_ATOMS: atom_id res chain seq x y z
N MET A 1 4.40 17.56 2.57
CA MET A 1 4.67 16.73 1.37
C MET A 1 3.44 16.55 0.48
N GLY A 2 2.34 17.31 0.68
CA GLY A 2 1.14 17.17 -0.16
C GLY A 2 1.17 17.98 -1.46
N ASP A 3 2.26 18.69 -1.75
CA ASP A 3 2.31 19.73 -2.78
C ASP A 3 3.51 19.58 -3.73
N LYS A 4 4.14 18.39 -3.72
CA LYS A 4 5.22 18.06 -4.66
C LYS A 4 4.62 17.33 -5.85
N ASP A 5 4.94 17.81 -7.05
CA ASP A 5 4.63 17.12 -8.29
C ASP A 5 5.21 15.70 -8.29
N VAL A 6 4.42 14.74 -8.79
CA VAL A 6 4.78 13.31 -8.76
C VAL A 6 6.07 13.04 -9.55
N THR A 7 6.34 13.83 -10.58
CA THR A 7 7.57 13.71 -11.39
C THR A 7 8.82 14.26 -10.67
N ALA A 8 8.63 15.06 -9.61
CA ALA A 8 9.69 15.66 -8.81
C ALA A 8 10.02 14.87 -7.52
N ILE A 9 9.41 13.70 -7.32
CA ILE A 9 9.67 12.85 -6.15
C ILE A 9 11.05 12.20 -6.29
N VAL A 10 11.96 12.51 -5.36
CA VAL A 10 13.29 11.91 -5.31
C VAL A 10 13.40 10.86 -4.21
N SER A 11 14.45 10.02 -4.26
CA SER A 11 14.76 9.01 -3.23
C SER A 11 14.78 9.58 -1.81
N ALA A 12 15.25 10.81 -1.64
CA ALA A 12 15.25 11.51 -0.35
C ALA A 12 13.83 11.78 0.16
N ASP A 13 12.86 12.04 -0.72
CA ASP A 13 11.48 12.27 -0.34
C ASP A 13 10.82 10.97 0.15
N LEU A 14 11.18 9.84 -0.46
CA LEU A 14 10.69 8.52 -0.06
C LEU A 14 11.30 8.07 1.26
N VAL A 15 12.58 8.35 1.48
CA VAL A 15 13.23 8.15 2.78
C VAL A 15 12.61 9.06 3.83
N HIS A 16 12.32 10.32 3.50
CA HIS A 16 11.64 11.23 4.40
C HIS A 16 10.23 10.75 4.74
N PHE A 17 9.42 10.38 3.74
CA PHE A 17 8.08 9.82 3.91
C PHE A 17 8.12 8.53 4.74
N ARG A 18 9.03 7.59 4.40
CA ARG A 18 9.33 6.41 5.23
C ARG A 18 9.62 6.84 6.66
N ASN A 19 10.53 7.80 6.88
CA ASN A 19 10.92 8.25 8.21
C ASN A 19 9.78 8.97 8.95
N THR A 20 8.87 9.63 8.24
CA THR A 20 7.66 10.23 8.83
C THR A 20 6.71 9.13 9.28
N LEU A 21 6.56 8.07 8.48
CA LEU A 21 5.89 6.84 8.90
C LEU A 21 6.64 6.14 10.05
N LEU A 22 7.97 6.31 10.15
CA LEU A 22 8.77 5.79 11.26
C LEU A 22 8.60 6.58 12.57
N LYS A 23 8.17 7.86 12.51
CA LYS A 23 7.83 8.68 13.68
C LYS A 23 6.47 8.32 14.29
N LEU A 24 5.66 7.53 13.58
CA LEU A 24 4.49 6.89 14.18
C LEU A 24 4.98 5.86 15.21
N PRO A 25 4.29 5.70 16.36
CA PRO A 25 4.67 4.73 17.38
C PRO A 25 4.94 3.37 16.71
N MET A 26 6.11 2.77 17.00
CA MET A 26 6.69 1.62 16.25
C MET A 26 5.74 0.42 16.10
N SER A 27 4.69 0.37 16.91
CA SER A 27 3.55 -0.53 16.77
C SER A 27 2.83 -0.45 15.42
N LYS A 28 2.75 0.73 14.79
CA LYS A 28 1.98 0.98 13.55
C LYS A 28 2.74 0.62 12.27
N GLN A 29 4.07 0.54 12.30
CA GLN A 29 4.88 0.23 11.12
C GLN A 29 4.92 -1.26 10.79
N LYS A 30 4.90 -2.12 11.81
CA LYS A 30 4.94 -3.58 11.62
C LYS A 30 3.65 -4.10 10.96
N ALA A 31 2.51 -3.45 11.23
CA ALA A 31 1.20 -3.77 10.66
C ALA A 31 1.07 -3.38 9.18
N ILE A 32 1.69 -2.27 8.75
CA ILE A 32 1.68 -1.86 7.32
C ILE A 32 2.60 -2.78 6.49
N ARG A 33 3.63 -3.37 7.11
CA ARG A 33 4.64 -4.23 6.47
C ARG A 33 4.25 -5.70 6.35
N SER A 34 3.07 -6.09 6.79
CA SER A 34 2.61 -7.49 6.79
C SER A 34 1.32 -7.72 6.00
N LEU A 35 0.79 -6.70 5.33
CA LEU A 35 -0.47 -6.82 4.60
C LEU A 35 -0.17 -7.10 3.13
N PRO A 36 -0.34 -8.34 2.64
CA PRO A 36 -0.77 -8.49 1.26
C PRO A 36 -2.11 -7.74 1.16
N VAL A 37 -2.14 -6.66 0.38
CA VAL A 37 -3.42 -6.03 0.03
C VAL A 37 -3.94 -6.84 -1.13
N ASP A 38 -5.07 -7.49 -0.91
CA ASP A 38 -5.71 -8.33 -1.89
C ASP A 38 -6.76 -7.52 -2.65
N LYS A 39 -7.23 -8.04 -3.79
CA LYS A 39 -8.23 -7.35 -4.60
C LYS A 39 -9.53 -7.14 -3.82
N GLU A 40 -9.87 -8.06 -2.91
CA GLU A 40 -11.04 -8.02 -2.04
C GLU A 40 -10.99 -6.86 -1.03
N ASP A 41 -9.81 -6.30 -0.76
CA ASP A 41 -9.68 -5.17 0.18
C ASP A 41 -10.06 -3.83 -0.45
N ILE A 42 -10.31 -3.78 -1.76
CA ILE A 42 -10.85 -2.60 -2.43
C ILE A 42 -12.36 -2.76 -2.56
N CYS A 43 -13.08 -2.07 -1.67
CA CYS A 43 -14.53 -2.16 -1.55
C CYS A 43 -15.21 -0.87 -2.02
N LYS A 44 -16.53 -0.96 -2.24
CA LYS A 44 -17.39 0.18 -2.56
C LYS A 44 -18.52 0.24 -1.54
N ASP A 45 -18.77 1.41 -0.95
CA ASP A 45 -19.85 1.57 0.03
C ASP A 45 -21.22 1.78 -0.65
N SER A 46 -22.27 1.89 0.16
CA SER A 46 -23.65 2.12 -0.32
C SER A 46 -23.86 3.49 -0.98
N LYS A 47 -22.95 4.44 -0.76
CA LYS A 47 -22.94 5.77 -1.39
C LYS A 47 -22.12 5.78 -2.69
N GLY A 48 -21.50 4.66 -3.03
CA GLY A 48 -20.70 4.49 -4.22
C GLY A 48 -19.25 4.97 -4.09
N ILE A 49 -18.76 5.22 -2.88
CA ILE A 49 -17.39 5.65 -2.61
C ILE A 49 -16.50 4.40 -2.51
N TYR A 50 -15.40 4.38 -3.26
CA TYR A 50 -14.39 3.33 -3.15
C TYR A 50 -13.51 3.56 -1.92
N PHE A 51 -13.16 2.48 -1.23
CA PHE A 51 -12.28 2.52 -0.07
C PHE A 51 -11.38 1.28 0.03
N LEU A 52 -10.22 1.47 0.65
CA LEU A 52 -9.35 0.40 1.08
C LEU A 52 -9.79 -0.06 2.48
N ASN A 53 -10.16 -1.32 2.58
CA ASN A 53 -10.61 -1.95 3.81
C ASN A 53 -9.42 -2.55 4.57
N ILE A 54 -8.98 -1.87 5.62
CA ILE A 54 -7.94 -2.40 6.51
C ILE A 54 -8.60 -3.33 7.53
N ARG A 55 -8.46 -4.63 7.31
CA ARG A 55 -9.13 -5.68 8.09
C ARG A 55 -8.16 -6.78 8.56
N MET A 56 -8.65 -7.66 9.43
CA MET A 56 -8.04 -8.97 9.64
C MET A 56 -8.67 -9.94 8.65
N GLY A 57 -7.83 -10.53 7.80
CA GLY A 57 -8.19 -11.58 6.85
C GLY A 57 -7.49 -12.88 7.24
N GLU A 58 -7.70 -13.94 6.48
CA GLU A 58 -7.13 -15.27 6.76
C GLU A 58 -5.59 -15.23 6.86
N ASP A 59 -4.95 -14.49 5.94
CA ASP A 59 -3.49 -14.25 5.93
C ASP A 59 -3.09 -12.81 6.28
N GLN A 60 -4.03 -12.01 6.78
CA GLN A 60 -3.83 -10.60 7.08
C GLN A 60 -4.01 -10.32 8.58
N SER A 61 -3.00 -9.70 9.19
CA SER A 61 -3.03 -9.34 10.60
C SER A 61 -2.96 -7.83 10.80
N VAL A 62 -3.89 -7.29 11.58
CA VAL A 62 -3.72 -5.97 12.20
C VAL A 62 -3.28 -6.13 13.65
N LYS A 63 -2.57 -5.12 14.15
CA LYS A 63 -1.96 -5.22 15.49
C LYS A 63 -3.00 -5.16 16.62
N ASN A 64 -4.14 -4.52 16.40
CA ASN A 64 -5.24 -4.37 17.35
C ASN A 64 -6.52 -3.98 16.60
N ASP A 65 -7.68 -4.25 17.20
CA ASP A 65 -8.99 -3.92 16.61
C ASP A 65 -9.14 -2.43 16.29
N THR A 66 -8.48 -1.56 17.05
CA THR A 66 -8.48 -0.10 16.78
C THR A 66 -7.75 0.29 15.50
N SER A 67 -7.02 -0.63 14.85
CA SER A 67 -6.40 -0.41 13.54
C SER A 67 -7.33 -0.71 12.37
N LEU A 68 -8.48 -1.35 12.59
CA LEU A 68 -9.49 -1.62 11.57
C LEU A 68 -10.07 -0.29 11.08
N ARG A 69 -10.08 -0.08 9.76
CA ARG A 69 -10.55 1.19 9.18
C ARG A 69 -10.86 1.08 7.70
N HIS A 70 -11.78 1.92 7.25
CA HIS A 70 -12.00 2.19 5.83
C HIS A 70 -11.25 3.46 5.45
N VAL A 71 -10.37 3.37 4.46
CA VAL A 71 -9.61 4.50 3.94
C VAL A 71 -10.17 4.87 2.56
N PRO A 72 -10.84 6.03 2.39
CA PRO A 72 -11.38 6.42 1.09
C PRO A 72 -10.29 6.46 0.02
N LEU A 73 -10.60 5.95 -1.18
CA LEU A 73 -9.75 6.11 -2.34
C LEU A 73 -9.95 7.52 -2.91
N HIS A 74 -8.84 8.20 -3.15
CA HIS A 74 -8.85 9.51 -3.81
C HIS A 74 -9.32 9.38 -5.26
N GLU A 75 -10.09 10.36 -5.75
CA GLU A 75 -10.67 10.37 -7.10
C GLU A 75 -9.61 10.18 -8.20
N HIS A 76 -8.47 10.85 -8.07
CA HIS A 76 -7.37 10.72 -9.02
C HIS A 76 -6.83 9.28 -9.17
N LEU A 77 -6.90 8.45 -8.13
CA LEU A 77 -6.54 7.04 -8.26
C LEU A 77 -7.56 6.29 -9.14
N LEU A 78 -8.84 6.65 -9.04
CA LEU A 78 -9.89 6.07 -9.89
C LEU A 78 -9.68 6.46 -11.35
N GLU A 79 -9.35 7.73 -11.61
CA GLU A 79 -9.02 8.25 -12.96
C GLU A 79 -7.84 7.54 -13.60
N LEU A 80 -6.79 7.25 -12.82
CA LEU A 80 -5.63 6.49 -13.27
C LEU A 80 -5.93 5.00 -13.54
N GLY A 81 -7.19 4.57 -13.45
CA GLY A 81 -7.62 3.20 -13.73
C GLY A 81 -7.35 2.24 -12.57
N ARG A 82 -7.27 2.73 -11.31
CA ARG A 82 -7.01 1.86 -10.15
C ARG A 82 -7.99 0.69 -10.04
N ILE A 83 -9.26 0.91 -10.36
CA ILE A 83 -10.29 -0.14 -10.29
C ILE A 83 -10.05 -1.21 -11.36
N ASP A 84 -9.68 -0.81 -12.56
CA ASP A 84 -9.39 -1.75 -13.65
C ASP A 84 -8.13 -2.56 -13.35
N TYR A 85 -7.10 -1.91 -12.80
CA TYR A 85 -5.90 -2.59 -12.29
C TYR A 85 -6.23 -3.66 -11.25
N VAL A 86 -7.07 -3.33 -10.26
CA VAL A 86 -7.47 -4.26 -9.20
C VAL A 86 -8.23 -5.47 -9.76
N LYS A 87 -9.14 -5.25 -10.72
CA LYS A 87 -9.91 -6.33 -11.36
C LYS A 87 -9.03 -7.24 -12.23
N ALA A 88 -8.00 -6.69 -12.85
CA ALA A 88 -7.08 -7.44 -13.70
C ALA A 88 -6.02 -8.21 -12.91
N ALA A 89 -5.86 -7.94 -11.61
CA ALA A 89 -4.90 -8.63 -10.77
C ALA A 89 -5.32 -10.10 -10.52
N ASP A 90 -4.39 -11.01 -10.78
CA ASP A 90 -4.50 -12.42 -10.43
C ASP A 90 -3.68 -12.68 -9.16
N GLY A 91 -4.36 -12.83 -8.02
CA GLY A 91 -3.76 -12.86 -6.69
C GLY A 91 -3.55 -11.48 -6.07
N GLY A 92 -2.41 -11.27 -5.42
CA GLY A 92 -2.10 -10.02 -4.71
C GLY A 92 -1.92 -8.82 -5.65
N LEU A 93 -2.22 -7.61 -5.17
CA LEU A 93 -2.19 -6.39 -6.00
C LEU A 93 -0.81 -5.98 -6.51
N PHE A 94 0.27 -6.60 -6.02
CA PHE A 94 1.64 -6.23 -6.38
C PHE A 94 2.50 -7.49 -6.67
N PRO A 95 2.22 -8.21 -7.77
CA PRO A 95 2.88 -9.48 -8.09
C PRO A 95 4.40 -9.35 -8.32
N GLN A 96 4.87 -8.16 -8.68
CA GLN A 96 6.28 -7.86 -8.93
C GLN A 96 7.14 -7.78 -7.66
N ILE A 97 6.54 -7.86 -6.47
CA ILE A 97 7.24 -7.77 -5.19
C ILE A 97 7.59 -9.18 -4.73
N THR A 98 8.88 -9.47 -4.66
CA THR A 98 9.37 -10.77 -4.21
C THR A 98 9.01 -10.99 -2.74
N ALA A 99 8.37 -12.11 -2.43
CA ALA A 99 8.08 -12.53 -1.06
C ALA A 99 9.33 -13.06 -0.33
N ASP A 100 9.35 -13.01 1.01
CA ASP A 100 10.35 -13.75 1.79
C ASP A 100 10.10 -15.27 1.71
N LYS A 101 11.00 -16.03 2.35
CA LYS A 101 10.86 -17.48 2.58
C LYS A 101 9.59 -17.91 3.32
N TYR A 102 8.81 -16.96 3.87
CA TYR A 102 7.53 -17.20 4.55
C TYR A 102 6.34 -16.66 3.75
N GLY A 103 6.52 -16.25 2.49
CA GLY A 103 5.46 -15.75 1.63
C GLY A 103 5.10 -14.27 1.82
N LYS A 104 5.83 -13.50 2.63
CA LYS A 104 5.49 -12.10 2.95
C LYS A 104 6.18 -11.11 2.01
N GLN A 105 5.40 -10.27 1.35
CA GLN A 105 5.90 -9.25 0.42
C GLN A 105 6.19 -7.90 1.08
N GLY A 106 5.47 -7.57 2.17
CA GLY A 106 5.52 -6.23 2.77
C GLY A 106 6.91 -5.73 3.24
N PRO A 107 7.86 -6.58 3.67
CA PRO A 107 9.23 -6.15 3.94
C PRO A 107 9.98 -5.63 2.69
N TYR A 108 9.65 -6.13 1.50
CA TYR A 108 10.40 -5.87 0.26
C TYR A 108 9.77 -4.84 -0.66
N ILE A 109 8.61 -4.27 -0.31
CA ILE A 109 8.00 -3.19 -1.10
C ILE A 109 8.98 -2.02 -1.27
N GLY A 110 9.66 -1.65 -0.19
CA GLY A 110 10.66 -0.57 -0.21
C GLY A 110 11.86 -0.92 -1.10
N ASP A 111 12.33 -2.17 -1.05
CA ASP A 111 13.46 -2.63 -1.86
C ASP A 111 13.10 -2.69 -3.34
N TRP A 112 11.91 -3.21 -3.66
CA TRP A 112 11.36 -3.23 -5.01
C TRP A 112 11.27 -1.81 -5.59
N TRP A 113 10.70 -0.87 -4.84
CA TRP A 113 10.58 0.52 -5.27
C TRP A 113 11.95 1.18 -5.51
N CYS A 114 12.91 0.95 -4.59
CA CYS A 114 14.28 1.42 -4.76
C CYS A 114 14.95 0.86 -6.02
N ARG A 115 14.69 -0.40 -6.36
CA ARG A 115 15.22 -1.03 -7.59
C ARG A 115 14.58 -0.44 -8.84
N TRP A 116 13.26 -0.28 -8.84
CA TRP A 116 12.52 0.31 -9.95
C TRP A 116 12.97 1.74 -10.27
N LEU A 117 13.21 2.57 -9.24
CA LEU A 117 13.74 3.92 -9.42
C LEU A 117 15.12 3.94 -10.06
N ARG A 118 16.03 3.06 -9.65
CA ARG A 118 17.37 2.94 -10.23
C ARG A 118 17.40 2.48 -11.68
N GLN A 119 16.31 1.87 -12.18
CA GLN A 119 16.21 1.48 -13.59
C GLN A 119 15.75 2.63 -14.49
N ARG A 120 15.21 3.70 -13.90
CA ARG A 120 14.66 4.85 -14.60
C ARG A 120 15.48 6.13 -14.38
N GLY A 121 16.58 6.04 -13.65
CA GLY A 121 17.55 7.12 -13.38
C GLY A 121 18.96 6.64 -13.63
#